data_AF-A0A5A7RDN7-F1
#
_entry.id   AF-A0A5A7RDN7-F1
#
_cell.length_a   1.000
_cell.length_b   1.000
_cell.length_c   1.000
_cell.angle_alpha   90.00
_cell.angle_beta   90.00
_cell.angle_gamma   90.00
#
_symmetry.space_group_name_H-M   'P 1'
#
loop_
_entity.id
_entity.type
_entity.pdbx_description
1 polymer ?
#
loop_
_entity_poly.entity_id
_entity_poly.type
_entity_poly.pdbx_seq_one_letter_code
_entity_poly.pdbx_strand_id
1 'polypeptide(L)'
;MALLDWHKPIHRNSEKAISQMSIVIRNGHNTKLNEANWVPGLHCRKPQLRVEVDGNLFCVKDLLLAGGVKWDKTLVRVLFTEADAEKILQIKSLKPRTADQWHCSFLFKGKLSV
;
A
#
# COMPACT_ATOMS: atom_id res chain seq x y z
N MET A 1 41.04 -4.44 45.71
CA MET A 1 40.17 -5.52 45.19
C MET A 1 38.74 -5.05 45.31
N ALA A 2 38.14 -4.59 44.21
CA ALA A 2 36.74 -4.18 44.16
C ALA A 2 36.09 -4.86 42.96
N LEU A 3 35.01 -5.59 43.24
CA LEU A 3 34.14 -6.28 42.31
C LEU A 3 33.59 -5.27 41.28
N LEU A 4 33.90 -5.47 40.00
CA LEU A 4 33.20 -4.80 38.92
C LEU A 4 31.84 -5.48 38.75
N ASP A 5 30.81 -4.82 39.26
CA ASP A 5 29.40 -5.11 39.01
C ASP A 5 29.16 -5.20 37.49
N TRP A 6 28.97 -6.43 37.01
CA TRP A 6 28.62 -6.70 35.63
C TRP A 6 27.15 -6.32 35.41
N HIS A 7 26.91 -5.08 34.97
CA HIS A 7 25.61 -4.68 34.46
C HIS A 7 25.28 -5.50 33.20
N LYS A 8 24.35 -6.46 33.35
CA LYS A 8 23.71 -7.15 32.21
C LYS A 8 23.13 -6.08 31.27
N PRO A 9 23.42 -6.11 29.96
CA PRO A 9 22.68 -5.30 29.02
C PRO A 9 21.23 -5.78 29.02
N ILE A 10 20.32 -4.90 29.46
CA ILE A 10 18.89 -5.07 29.30
C ILE A 10 18.65 -5.19 27.80
N HIS A 11 18.35 -6.41 27.34
CA HIS A 11 17.91 -6.65 25.98
C HIS A 11 16.56 -5.95 25.80
N ARG A 12 16.60 -4.69 25.36
CA ARG A 12 15.44 -3.91 24.99
C ARG A 12 14.81 -4.64 23.82
N ASN A 13 13.79 -5.44 24.13
CA ASN A 13 12.94 -6.09 23.14
C ASN A 13 12.40 -4.95 22.28
N SER A 14 12.98 -4.75 21.10
CA SER A 14 12.43 -3.82 20.13
C SER A 14 11.17 -4.49 19.63
N GLU A 15 10.07 -4.27 20.35
CA GLU A 15 8.73 -4.43 19.82
C GLU A 15 8.73 -3.64 18.52
N LYS A 16 8.95 -4.34 17.40
CA LYS A 16 8.95 -3.76 16.07
C LYS A 16 7.52 -3.28 15.86
N ALA A 17 7.27 -2.00 16.13
CA ALA A 17 6.06 -1.34 15.69
C ALA A 17 6.02 -1.50 14.16
N ILE A 18 5.13 -2.36 13.68
CA ILE A 18 4.94 -2.54 12.25
C ILE A 18 4.06 -1.37 11.81
N SER A 19 4.67 -0.40 11.14
CA SER A 19 3.94 0.63 10.40
C SER A 19 3.39 0.01 9.12
N GLN A 20 2.07 -0.12 9.03
CA GLN A 20 1.39 -0.53 7.81
C GLN A 20 1.10 0.72 6.97
N MET A 21 1.80 0.85 5.84
CA MET A 21 1.61 1.94 4.88
C MET A 21 0.62 1.50 3.79
N SER A 22 -0.35 2.34 3.46
CA SER A 22 -1.27 2.17 2.33
C SER A 22 -1.53 3.49 1.62
N ILE A 23 -1.79 3.43 0.31
CA ILE A 23 -2.18 4.59 -0.48
C ILE A 23 -3.68 4.52 -0.71
N VAL A 24 -4.40 5.55 -0.29
CA VAL A 24 -5.82 5.74 -0.60
C VAL A 24 -5.91 6.42 -1.95
N ILE A 25 -6.22 5.63 -2.98
CA ILE A 25 -6.44 6.14 -4.34
C ILE A 25 -7.67 7.05 -4.38
N ARG A 26 -7.48 8.26 -4.92
CA ARG A 26 -8.52 9.27 -5.18
C ARG A 26 -8.58 9.58 -6.67
N ASN A 27 -7.68 10.43 -7.17
CA ASN A 27 -7.61 10.79 -8.58
C ASN A 27 -6.59 9.93 -9.35
N GLY A 28 -5.73 9.17 -8.66
CA GLY A 28 -4.75 8.28 -9.27
C GLY A 28 -3.67 9.00 -10.07
N HIS A 29 -3.56 10.34 -9.98
CA HIS A 29 -2.73 11.11 -10.89
C HIS A 29 -1.24 10.95 -10.61
N ASN A 30 -0.90 10.85 -9.32
CA ASN A 30 0.48 10.77 -8.84
C ASN A 30 0.90 9.35 -8.49
N THR A 31 -0.04 8.40 -8.45
CA THR A 31 0.26 7.00 -8.15
C THR A 31 0.56 6.23 -9.43
N LYS A 32 1.77 5.69 -9.54
CA LYS A 32 2.17 4.83 -10.65
C LYS A 32 1.60 3.43 -10.49
N LEU A 33 1.38 2.70 -11.59
CA LEU A 33 0.87 1.33 -11.51
C LEU A 33 1.84 0.38 -10.79
N ASN A 34 3.15 0.60 -10.96
CA ASN A 34 4.21 -0.18 -10.33
C ASN A 34 4.47 0.21 -8.85
N GLU A 35 3.79 1.24 -8.32
CA GLU A 35 3.93 1.65 -6.93
C GLU A 35 3.41 0.54 -6.00
N ALA A 36 4.02 0.39 -4.83
CA ALA A 36 3.53 -0.53 -3.81
C ALA A 36 2.40 0.10 -2.99
N ASN A 37 1.61 -0.74 -2.31
CA ASN A 37 0.66 -0.33 -1.25
C ASN A 37 -0.59 0.45 -1.69
N TRP A 38 -0.84 0.66 -2.97
CA TRP A 38 -2.10 1.27 -3.44
C TRP A 38 -3.22 0.27 -3.67
N VAL A 39 -2.89 -1.01 -3.90
CA VAL A 39 -3.87 -2.09 -4.02
C VAL A 39 -4.19 -2.64 -2.62
N PRO A 40 -5.47 -2.66 -2.21
CA PRO A 40 -5.85 -3.17 -0.90
C PRO A 40 -5.51 -4.66 -0.79
N GLY A 41 -4.94 -5.07 0.35
CA GLY A 41 -4.52 -6.45 0.60
C GLY A 41 -3.17 -6.84 -0.01
N LEU A 42 -2.51 -5.97 -0.77
CA LEU A 42 -1.10 -6.12 -1.17
C LEU A 42 -0.21 -5.24 -0.30
N HIS A 43 0.13 -5.74 0.89
CA HIS A 43 1.04 -5.06 1.79
C HIS A 43 2.49 -5.19 1.30
N CYS A 44 3.17 -4.05 1.14
CA CYS A 44 4.56 -3.95 0.70
C CYS A 44 4.83 -4.61 -0.65
N ARG A 45 3.80 -4.79 -1.47
CA ARG A 45 3.90 -5.42 -2.79
C ARG A 45 3.29 -4.51 -3.84
N LYS A 46 3.90 -4.54 -5.01
CA LYS A 46 3.34 -3.99 -6.24
C LYS A 46 2.36 -4.99 -6.87
N PRO A 47 1.33 -4.52 -7.58
CA PRO A 47 0.44 -5.41 -8.32
C PRO A 47 1.19 -6.11 -9.45
N GLN A 48 0.77 -7.34 -9.75
CA GLN A 48 1.38 -8.12 -10.82
C GLN A 48 0.74 -7.78 -12.16
N LEU A 49 1.53 -7.15 -13.04
CA LEU A 49 1.15 -6.85 -14.42
C LEU A 49 1.31 -8.11 -15.29
N ARG A 50 0.32 -8.40 -16.13
CA ARG A 50 0.33 -9.56 -17.07
C ARG A 50 1.08 -9.26 -18.36
N VAL A 51 1.12 -7.99 -18.76
CA VAL A 51 1.75 -7.54 -19.99
C VAL A 51 3.12 -6.97 -19.65
N GLU A 52 4.10 -7.09 -20.55
CA GLU A 52 5.38 -6.37 -20.50
C GLU A 52 5.21 -4.84 -20.72
N VAL A 53 4.21 -4.26 -20.07
CA VAL A 53 4.02 -2.82 -20.01
C VAL A 53 4.87 -2.29 -18.88
N ASP A 54 5.70 -1.29 -19.15
CA ASP A 54 6.40 -0.58 -18.09
C ASP A 54 5.39 0.19 -17.22
N GLY A 55 5.07 -0.38 -16.07
CA GLY A 55 4.14 0.19 -15.08
C GLY A 55 4.63 1.51 -14.46
N ASN A 56 5.80 2.02 -14.84
CA ASN A 56 6.27 3.36 -14.49
C ASN A 56 5.79 4.45 -15.47
N LEU A 57 5.38 4.07 -16.68
CA LEU A 57 4.86 4.99 -17.70
C LEU A 57 3.39 5.34 -17.46
N PHE A 58 2.65 4.45 -16.82
CA PHE A 58 1.23 4.60 -16.58
C PHE A 58 0.94 4.92 -15.11
N CYS A 59 -0.05 5.79 -14.91
CA CYS A 59 -0.58 6.13 -13.61
C CYS A 59 -1.93 5.44 -13.39
N VAL A 60 -2.35 5.38 -12.14
CA VAL A 60 -3.65 4.83 -11.76
C VAL A 60 -4.81 5.60 -12.42
N LYS A 61 -4.63 6.91 -12.70
CA LYS A 61 -5.61 7.72 -13.44
C LYS A 61 -5.95 7.15 -14.81
N ASP A 62 -5.01 6.48 -15.48
CA ASP A 62 -5.18 5.97 -16.84
C ASP A 62 -6.08 4.72 -16.86
N LEU A 63 -6.30 4.12 -15.69
CA LEU A 63 -7.26 3.03 -15.46
C LEU A 63 -8.67 3.54 -15.16
N LEU A 64 -8.88 4.86 -15.07
CA LEU A 64 -10.17 5.46 -14.69
C LEU A 64 -10.92 5.97 -15.91
N LEU A 65 -12.24 5.76 -15.92
CA LEU A 65 -13.20 6.27 -16.87
C LEU A 65 -14.08 7.37 -16.26
N ALA A 66 -14.85 8.04 -17.12
CA ALA A 66 -15.84 9.06 -16.75
C ALA A 66 -15.25 10.18 -15.88
N GLY A 67 -14.04 10.65 -16.25
CA GLY A 67 -13.36 11.74 -15.54
C GLY A 67 -12.87 11.36 -14.13
N GLY A 68 -12.54 10.08 -13.89
CA GLY A 68 -11.94 9.63 -12.62
C GLY A 68 -12.94 9.12 -11.58
N VAL A 69 -14.17 8.80 -11.98
CA VAL A 69 -15.25 8.37 -11.07
C VAL A 69 -15.45 6.85 -11.08
N LYS A 70 -15.02 6.17 -12.15
CA LYS A 70 -15.21 4.72 -12.31
C LYS A 70 -13.92 4.08 -12.83
N TRP A 71 -13.73 2.81 -12.50
CA TRP A 71 -12.65 2.00 -13.08
C TRP A 71 -13.04 1.46 -14.46
N ASP A 72 -12.08 1.43 -15.38
CA ASP A 72 -12.17 0.62 -16.60
C ASP A 72 -11.97 -0.86 -16.24
N LYS A 73 -13.09 -1.59 -16.12
CA LYS A 73 -13.05 -3.02 -15.78
C LYS A 73 -12.33 -3.85 -16.84
N THR A 74 -12.42 -3.46 -18.10
CA THR A 74 -11.81 -4.20 -19.21
C THR A 74 -10.31 -4.01 -19.16
N LEU A 75 -9.86 -2.76 -19.05
CA LEU A 75 -8.42 -2.44 -19.00
C LEU A 75 -7.75 -3.03 -17.76
N VAL A 76 -8.38 -2.94 -16.59
CA VAL A 76 -7.84 -3.52 -15.34
C VAL A 76 -7.68 -5.04 -15.46
N ARG A 77 -8.65 -5.76 -16.04
CA ARG A 77 -8.56 -7.22 -16.22
C ARG A 77 -7.53 -7.66 -17.27
N VAL A 78 -7.25 -6.81 -18.25
CA VAL A 78 -6.23 -7.06 -19.27
C VAL A 78 -4.83 -6.82 -18.71
N LEU A 79 -4.64 -5.74 -17.94
CA LEU A 79 -3.33 -5.36 -17.43
C LEU A 79 -2.88 -6.14 -16.20
N PHE A 80 -3.79 -6.50 -15.29
CA PHE A 80 -3.45 -7.13 -14.01
C PHE A 80 -3.86 -8.60 -13.96
N THR A 81 -3.23 -9.36 -13.07
CA THR A 81 -3.71 -10.71 -12.71
C THR A 81 -5.12 -10.62 -12.12
N GLU A 82 -5.93 -11.67 -12.30
CA GLU A 82 -7.33 -11.68 -11.84
C GLU A 82 -7.46 -11.39 -10.34
N ALA A 83 -6.58 -11.97 -9.52
CA ALA A 83 -6.55 -11.76 -8.08
C ALA A 83 -6.28 -10.30 -7.67
N ASP A 84 -5.44 -9.58 -8.43
CA ASP A 84 -5.13 -8.17 -8.14
C ASP A 84 -6.18 -7.24 -8.76
N ALA A 85 -6.70 -7.58 -9.93
CA ALA A 85 -7.78 -6.86 -10.58
C ALA A 85 -9.03 -6.77 -9.69
N GLU A 86 -9.42 -7.87 -9.03
CA GLU A 86 -10.54 -7.86 -8.09
C GLU A 86 -10.34 -6.89 -6.93
N LYS A 87 -9.14 -6.86 -6.35
CA LYS A 87 -8.79 -5.94 -5.26
C LYS A 87 -8.82 -4.48 -5.73
N ILE A 88 -8.32 -4.20 -6.93
CA ILE A 88 -8.36 -2.85 -7.52
C ILE A 88 -9.81 -2.40 -7.72
N LEU A 89 -10.67 -3.28 -8.25
CA LEU A 89 -12.08 -2.98 -8.50
C LEU A 89 -12.89 -2.79 -7.20
N GLN A 90 -12.42 -3.29 -6.07
CA GLN A 90 -13.01 -3.04 -4.75
C GLN A 90 -12.73 -1.64 -4.20
N ILE A 91 -11.81 -0.88 -4.79
CA ILE A 91 -11.48 0.49 -4.37
C ILE A 91 -12.65 1.42 -4.71
N LYS A 92 -13.42 1.80 -3.68
CA LYS A 92 -14.55 2.75 -3.76
C LYS A 92 -14.17 4.18 -3.38
N SER A 93 -12.90 4.44 -3.07
CA SER A 93 -12.44 5.74 -2.59
C SER A 93 -12.22 6.79 -3.69
N LEU A 94 -12.54 6.49 -4.95
CA LEU A 94 -12.33 7.36 -6.10
C LEU A 94 -12.94 8.76 -5.89
N LYS A 95 -12.11 9.79 -6.01
CA LYS A 95 -12.53 11.20 -5.93
C LYS A 95 -11.66 12.01 -6.91
N PRO A 96 -12.18 12.41 -8.08
CA PRO A 96 -11.36 13.01 -9.13
C PRO A 96 -10.80 14.39 -8.76
N ARG A 97 -11.45 15.11 -7.83
CA ARG A 97 -11.02 16.43 -7.37
C ARG A 97 -10.03 16.40 -6.20
N THR A 98 -9.66 15.22 -5.72
CA THR A 98 -8.79 15.06 -4.54
C THR A 98 -7.56 14.27 -4.91
N ALA A 99 -6.39 14.70 -4.44
CA ALA A 99 -5.15 13.96 -4.63
C ALA A 99 -5.14 12.66 -3.81
N ASP A 100 -4.34 11.69 -4.27
CA ASP A 100 -4.08 10.44 -3.56
C ASP A 100 -3.46 10.72 -2.19
N GLN A 101 -3.82 9.93 -1.18
CA GLN A 101 -3.40 10.15 0.20
C GLN A 101 -2.64 8.94 0.75
N TRP A 102 -1.53 9.21 1.42
CA TRP A 102 -0.80 8.18 2.17
C TRP A 102 -1.45 7.99 3.54
N HIS A 103 -1.68 6.74 3.90
CA HIS A 103 -2.21 6.33 5.19
C HIS A 103 -1.20 5.41 5.87
N CYS A 104 -0.79 5.77 7.09
CA CYS A 104 0.10 4.96 7.90
C CYS A 104 -0.67 4.54 9.16
N SER A 105 -0.90 3.24 9.35
CA SER A 105 -1.46 2.71 10.58
C SER A 105 -0.39 1.95 11.36
N PHE A 106 -0.16 2.34 12.61
CA PHE A 106 0.73 1.63 13.52
C PHE A 106 -0.02 0.46 14.13
N LEU A 107 0.39 -0.77 13.78
CA LEU A 107 -0.09 -1.97 14.46
C LEU A 107 0.79 -2.20 15.70
N PHE A 108 0.33 -1.72 16.86
CA PHE A 108 0.87 -2.15 18.14
C PHE A 108 0.40 -3.58 18.40
N LYS A 109 1.30 -4.55 18.19
CA LYS A 109 1.07 -5.94 18.57
C LYS A 109 1.60 -6.18 19.98
N GLY A 110 1.07 -5.47 20.97
CA GLY A 110 1.43 -5.61 22.38
C GLY A 110 0.22 -5.40 23.28
N LYS A 111 -0.13 -6.41 24.09
CA LYS A 111 -1.02 -6.23 25.24
C LYS A 111 -0.25 -5.35 26.23
N LEU A 112 -0.65 -4.09 26.38
CA LEU A 112 -0.22 -3.29 27.53
C LEU A 112 -0.84 -3.93 28.77
N SER A 113 -0.06 -4.76 29.47
CA SER A 113 -0.35 -5.07 30.87
C SER A 113 0.41 -4.03 31.69
N VAL A 114 -0.35 -3.12 32.30
CA VAL A 114 0.13 -2.18 33.32
C VAL A 114 0.39 -2.95 34.62
#